data_AF-A0A941L120-F1
#
_entry.id   AF-A0A941L120-F1
#
_cell.length_a   1.000
_cell.length_b   1.000
_cell.length_c   1.000
_cell.angle_alpha   90.00
_cell.angle_beta   90.00
_cell.angle_gamma   90.00
#
_symmetry.space_group_name_H-M   'P 1'
#
loop_
_entity.id
_entity.type
_entity.pdbx_description
1 polymer ?
#
loop_
_entity_poly.entity_id
_entity_poly.type
_entity_poly.pdbx_seq_one_letter_code
_entity_poly.pdbx_strand_id
1 'polypeptide(L)'
;MASVFILSMLSDLYFNLKINELSSDLEQINNEILILEIEKSKVHLKHTEEFSIGNIEKLSKEINFKRLDIQKKNFDLVRPYKLIENSNPIIVLGFGK
;
A
#
# COMPACT_ATOMS: atom_id res chain seq x y z
N MET A 1 -54.95 -22.52 -27.59
CA MET A 1 -55.00 -21.45 -26.57
C MET A 1 -54.55 -21.95 -25.19
N ALA A 2 -55.17 -23.00 -24.62
CA ALA A 2 -54.78 -23.54 -23.30
C ALA A 2 -53.31 -24.01 -23.21
N SER A 3 -52.76 -24.63 -24.26
CA SER A 3 -51.36 -25.09 -24.28
C SER A 3 -50.35 -23.94 -24.18
N VAL A 4 -50.63 -22.80 -24.81
CA VAL A 4 -49.78 -21.59 -24.78
C VAL A 4 -49.80 -20.98 -23.37
N PHE A 5 -50.96 -20.97 -22.72
CA PHE A 5 -51.10 -20.51 -21.33
C PHE A 5 -50.34 -21.41 -20.34
N ILE A 6 -50.42 -22.73 -20.50
CA ILE A 6 -49.69 -23.68 -19.65
C ILE A 6 -48.17 -23.53 -19.84
N LEU A 7 -47.71 -23.38 -21.09
CA LEU A 7 -46.30 -23.14 -21.40
C LEU A 7 -45.80 -21.82 -20.79
N SER A 8 -46.58 -20.75 -20.86
CA SER A 8 -46.27 -19.46 -20.22
C SER A 8 -46.17 -19.60 -18.70
N MET A 9 -47.12 -20.28 -18.04
CA MET A 9 -47.05 -20.48 -16.60
C MET A 9 -45.84 -21.32 -16.18
N LEU A 10 -45.49 -22.35 -16.95
CA LEU A 10 -44.32 -23.17 -16.69
C LEU A 10 -43.02 -22.39 -16.90
N SER A 11 -42.94 -21.53 -17.92
CA SER A 11 -41.77 -20.67 -18.12
C SER A 11 -41.63 -19.65 -17.00
N ASP A 12 -42.72 -19.01 -16.59
CA ASP A 12 -42.70 -18.02 -15.50
C ASP A 12 -42.25 -18.66 -14.19
N LEU A 13 -42.75 -19.87 -13.89
CA LEU A 13 -42.31 -20.63 -12.72
C LEU A 13 -40.81 -20.98 -12.82
N TYR A 14 -40.35 -21.45 -13.98
CA TYR A 14 -38.94 -21.78 -14.19
C TYR A 14 -38.03 -20.55 -13.97
N PHE A 15 -38.39 -19.40 -14.54
CA PHE A 15 -37.63 -18.18 -14.36
C PHE A 15 -37.63 -17.71 -12.91
N ASN A 16 -38.78 -17.77 -12.22
CA ASN A 16 -38.85 -17.40 -10.81
C ASN A 16 -37.96 -18.28 -9.93
N LEU A 17 -37.95 -19.60 -10.16
CA LEU A 17 -37.04 -20.51 -9.46
C LEU A 17 -35.58 -20.16 -9.73
N LYS A 18 -35.24 -19.88 -11.00
CA LYS A 18 -33.86 -19.55 -11.37
C LYS A 18 -33.41 -18.20 -10.80
N ILE A 19 -34.29 -17.21 -10.75
CA ILE A 19 -34.05 -15.91 -10.12
C ILE A 19 -33.80 -16.09 -8.62
N ASN A 20 -34.58 -16.92 -7.94
CA ASN A 20 -34.40 -17.16 -6.50
C ASN A 20 -33.06 -17.85 -6.21
N GLU A 21 -32.69 -18.86 -7.00
CA GLU A 21 -31.39 -19.53 -6.90
C GLU A 21 -30.24 -18.53 -7.09
N LEU A 22 -30.27 -17.75 -8.18
CA LEU A 22 -29.26 -16.72 -8.45
C LEU A 22 -29.21 -15.63 -7.37
N SER A 23 -30.35 -15.26 -6.81
CA SER A 23 -30.40 -14.26 -5.73
C SER A 23 -29.76 -14.78 -4.45
N SER A 24 -29.97 -16.06 -4.13
CA SER A 24 -29.34 -16.73 -2.99
C SER A 24 -27.82 -16.82 -3.18
N ASP A 25 -27.36 -17.22 -4.36
CA ASP A 25 -25.92 -17.30 -4.67
C ASP A 25 -25.27 -15.91 -4.57
N LEU A 26 -25.96 -14.87 -5.06
CA LEU A 26 -25.48 -13.49 -4.99
C LEU A 26 -25.42 -12.97 -3.55
N GLU A 27 -26.39 -13.34 -2.70
CA GLU A 27 -26.37 -13.03 -1.27
C GLU A 27 -25.18 -13.70 -0.58
N GLN A 28 -24.92 -14.97 -0.87
CA GLN A 28 -23.76 -15.68 -0.33
C GLN A 28 -22.44 -14.99 -0.73
N ILE A 29 -22.26 -14.68 -2.01
CA ILE A 29 -21.05 -14.02 -2.52
C ILE A 29 -20.86 -12.66 -1.85
N ASN A 30 -21.93 -11.87 -1.68
CA ASN A 30 -21.85 -10.57 -1.00
C ASN A 30 -21.40 -10.70 0.45
N ASN A 31 -21.89 -11.72 1.17
CA ASN A 31 -21.46 -12.00 2.53
C ASN A 31 -19.98 -12.39 2.59
N GLU A 32 -19.52 -13.22 1.66
CA GLU A 32 -18.10 -13.59 1.56
C GLU A 32 -17.21 -12.37 1.28
N ILE A 33 -17.62 -11.48 0.37
CA ILE A 33 -16.91 -10.22 0.08
C ILE A 33 -16.82 -9.35 1.33
N LEU A 34 -17.92 -9.20 2.08
CA LEU A 34 -17.96 -8.42 3.31
C LEU A 34 -17.02 -8.98 4.38
N ILE A 35 -16.98 -10.31 4.54
CA ILE A 35 -16.05 -10.97 5.47
C ILE A 35 -14.61 -10.70 5.06
N LEU A 36 -14.27 -10.86 3.79
CA LEU A 36 -12.92 -10.62 3.27
C LEU A 36 -12.48 -9.16 3.46
N GLU A 37 -13.39 -8.20 3.30
CA GLU A 37 -13.09 -6.78 3.52
C GLU A 37 -12.82 -6.47 4.99
N ILE A 38 -13.57 -7.09 5.90
CA ILE A 38 -13.32 -7.01 7.35
C ILE A 38 -11.95 -7.62 7.69
N GLU A 39 -11.63 -8.80 7.17
CA GLU A 39 -10.35 -9.46 7.42
C GLU A 39 -9.17 -8.65 6.90
N LYS A 40 -9.27 -8.14 5.66
CA LYS A 40 -8.28 -7.24 5.08
C LYS A 40 -8.03 -6.02 5.96
N SER A 41 -9.10 -5.41 6.47
CA SER A 41 -9.02 -4.25 7.35
C SER A 41 -8.33 -4.58 8.68
N LYS A 42 -8.66 -5.73 9.29
CA LYS A 42 -8.01 -6.22 10.52
C LYS A 42 -6.51 -6.46 10.31
N VAL A 43 -6.14 -7.11 9.21
CA VAL A 43 -4.72 -7.36 8.87
C VAL A 43 -3.98 -6.03 8.67
N HIS A 44 -4.58 -5.08 7.97
CA HIS A 44 -3.98 -3.76 7.76
C HIS A 44 -3.76 -3.00 9.07
N LEU A 45 -4.74 -3.02 9.98
CA LEU A 45 -4.60 -2.42 11.30
C LEU A 45 -3.49 -3.08 12.11
N LYS A 46 -3.49 -4.42 12.19
CA LYS A 46 -2.45 -5.18 12.90
C LYS A 46 -1.05 -4.87 12.37
N HIS A 47 -0.88 -4.87 11.05
CA HIS A 47 0.39 -4.49 10.42
C HIS A 47 0.79 -3.04 10.78
N THR A 48 -0.15 -2.11 10.71
CA THR A 48 0.11 -0.70 11.03
C THR A 48 0.50 -0.53 12.49
N GLU A 49 -0.11 -1.26 13.42
CA GLU A 49 0.23 -1.25 14.84
C GLU A 49 1.62 -1.85 15.09
N GLU A 50 1.92 -3.01 14.51
CA GLU A 50 3.21 -3.71 14.64
C GLU A 50 4.37 -2.85 14.12
N PHE A 51 4.20 -2.19 12.98
CA PHE A 51 5.23 -1.32 12.38
C PHE A 51 5.08 0.15 12.76
N SER A 52 4.22 0.48 13.73
CA SER A 52 4.08 1.84 14.22
C SER A 52 5.36 2.29 14.92
N ILE A 53 5.66 3.59 14.83
CA ILE A 53 6.80 4.21 15.52
C ILE A 53 6.72 3.94 17.03
N GLY A 54 5.51 3.93 17.60
CA GLY A 54 5.30 3.63 19.00
C GLY A 54 5.69 2.19 19.38
N ASN A 55 5.37 1.20 18.53
CA ASN A 55 5.78 -0.18 18.78
C ASN A 55 7.29 -0.39 18.58
N ILE A 56 7.86 0.25 17.55
CA ILE A 56 9.31 0.25 17.32
C ILE A 56 10.05 0.88 18.51
N GLU A 57 9.53 1.96 19.09
CA GLU A 57 10.12 2.59 20.28
C GLU A 57 10.02 1.69 21.52
N LYS A 58 8.89 0.98 21.71
CA LYS A 58 8.75 -0.02 22.78
C LYS A 58 9.77 -1.14 22.64
N LEU A 59 9.87 -1.75 21.47
CA LEU A 59 10.86 -2.80 21.17
C LEU A 59 12.30 -2.29 21.34
N SER A 60 12.58 -1.07 20.91
CA SER A 60 13.88 -0.41 21.09
C SER A 60 14.26 -0.29 22.57
N LYS A 61 13.30 0.05 23.44
CA LYS A 61 13.52 0.14 24.90
C LYS A 61 13.78 -1.23 25.53
N GLU A 62 13.04 -2.25 25.13
CA GLU A 62 13.21 -3.62 25.64
C GLU A 62 14.59 -4.22 25.29
N ILE A 63 15.08 -3.98 24.07
CA ILE A 63 16.33 -4.55 23.57
C ILE A 63 17.54 -3.61 23.82
N ASN A 64 17.36 -2.52 24.59
CA ASN A 64 18.38 -1.51 24.88
C ASN A 64 18.99 -0.83 23.63
N PHE A 65 18.24 -0.75 22.52
CA PHE A 65 18.64 0.07 21.39
C PHE A 65 18.44 1.54 21.74
N LYS A 66 19.50 2.33 21.59
CA LYS A 66 19.45 3.78 21.74
C LYS A 66 19.12 4.39 20.39
N ARG A 67 18.03 5.16 20.32
CA ARG A 67 17.70 5.94 19.12
C ARG A 67 18.88 6.86 18.81
N LEU A 68 19.52 6.67 17.65
CA LEU A 68 20.54 7.57 17.14
C LEU A 68 19.84 8.87 16.75
N ASP A 69 19.84 9.83 17.66
CA ASP A 69 19.41 11.18 17.37
C ASP A 69 20.53 11.83 16.55
N ILE A 70 20.48 11.64 15.22
CA ILE A 70 21.37 12.34 14.29
C ILE A 70 20.90 13.78 14.27
N GLN A 71 21.30 14.54 15.29
CA GLN A 71 21.33 15.97 15.21
C GLN A 71 22.32 16.26 14.08
N LYS A 72 21.81 16.66 12.90
CA LYS A 72 22.63 17.36 11.91
C LYS A 72 23.10 18.65 12.58
N LYS A 73 24.13 18.57 13.41
CA LYS A 73 25.08 19.66 13.52
C LYS A 73 25.62 19.77 12.11
N ASN A 74 25.21 20.80 11.38
CA ASN A 74 25.99 21.33 10.28
C ASN A 74 27.36 21.68 10.89
N PHE A 75 28.23 20.69 11.04
CA PHE A 75 29.64 20.93 10.85
C PHE A 75 29.72 21.42 9.42
N ASP A 76 30.33 22.59 9.21
CA ASP A 76 30.66 23.15 7.90
C ASP A 76 31.42 22.12 7.06
N LEU A 77 30.70 21.16 6.50
CA LEU A 77 31.20 20.20 5.55
C LEU A 77 31.33 20.98 4.24
N VAL A 78 32.41 21.74 4.15
CA VAL A 78 32.89 22.27 2.89
C VAL A 78 33.23 21.06 2.04
N ARG A 79 32.53 20.90 0.91
CA ARG A 79 32.83 19.85 -0.05
C ARG A 79 34.33 19.93 -0.39
N PRO A 80 35.09 18.83 -0.33
CA PRO A 80 36.55 18.86 -0.52
C PRO A 80 37.00 19.38 -1.90
N TYR A 81 36.08 19.61 -2.84
CA TYR A 81 36.35 20.08 -4.19
C TYR A 81 35.43 21.22 -4.62
N LYS A 82 35.14 22.19 -3.75
CA LYS A 82 34.54 23.45 -4.24
C LYS A 82 35.63 24.21 -5.02
N LEU A 83 35.71 23.94 -6.33
CA LEU A 83 36.57 24.66 -7.25
C LEU A 83 36.30 26.15 -7.06
N ILE A 84 37.33 26.86 -6.62
CA ILE A 84 37.30 28.31 -6.52
C ILE A 84 37.24 28.80 -7.96
N GLU A 85 36.09 29.34 -8.36
CA GLU A 85 35.94 30.11 -9.60
C GLU A 85 36.73 31.42 -9.46
N ASN A 86 38.06 31.32 -9.44
CA ASN A 86 38.92 32.47 -9.65
C ASN A 86 38.95 32.73 -11.15
N SER A 87 38.36 33.87 -11.52
CA SER A 87 38.21 34.45 -12.85
C SER A 87 39.52 34.87 -13.52
N ASN A 88 40.60 34.11 -13.34
CA ASN A 88 41.88 34.38 -13.98
C ASN A 88 42.20 33.24 -14.97
N PRO A 89 42.51 33.55 -16.25
CA PRO A 89 42.78 32.54 -17.25
C PRO A 89 44.11 31.86 -16.94
N ILE A 90 44.07 30.58 -16.56
CA ILE A 90 45.29 29.79 -16.37
C ILE A 90 45.76 29.30 -17.74
N ILE A 91 46.83 29.92 -18.25
CA ILE A 91 47.57 29.48 -19.42
C ILE A 91 48.31 28.19 -19.05
N VAL A 92 47.95 27.08 -19.70
CA VAL A 92 48.67 25.81 -19.58
C VAL A 92 49.84 25.84 -20.56
N LEU A 93 51.06 26.10 -20.06
CA LEU A 93 52.30 25.96 -20.81
C LEU A 93 53.07 24.74 -20.29
N GLY A 94 53.25 23.76 -21.17
CA GLY A 94 53.87 22.47 -20.90
C GLY A 94 55.37 22.50 -20.63
N PHE A 95 55.89 21.33 -20.26
CA PHE A 95 57.28 21.08 -19.87
C PHE A 95 58.33 21.63 -20.86
N GLY A 96 59.30 22.37 -20.32
CA GLY A 96 60.51 22.79 -21.02
C GLY A 96 61.60 23.25 -20.06
N LYS A 97 62.52 22.31 -19.78
CA LYS A 97 63.81 22.37 -19.03
C LYS A 97 63.85 22.99 -17.64
#